data_AF-A0AAW7X8I5-F1
#
_entry.id   AF-A0AAW7X8I5-F1
#
_cell.length_a   1.000
_cell.length_b   1.000
_cell.length_c   1.000
_cell.angle_alpha   90.00
_cell.angle_beta   90.00
_cell.angle_gamma   90.00
#
_symmetry.space_group_name_H-M   'P 1'
#
loop_
_entity.id
_entity.type
_entity.pdbx_description
1 polymer ?
#
loop_
_entity_poly.entity_id
_entity_poly.type
_entity_poly.pdbx_seq_one_letter_code
_entity_poly.pdbx_strand_id
1 'polypeptide(L)'
;MNEKYLKLRTELTPINTQIGIIVQFSQQLELGIKYAIALLAETNSFDESDSKFDEEYDAFSKFTLGRLVGKLKECMENSDHAVSVLEDAVKKRNYIIHELFSDNAEALATPEGRKEVLEYIAEARIILFDANMAIHSIIPKLMKLNGLDPEKAHTDTYDAIR
;
A
#
# COMPACT_ATOMS: atom_id res chain seq x y z
N MET A 1 -36.22 6.47 0.81
CA MET A 1 -34.94 7.16 0.55
C MET A 1 -35.19 8.23 -0.50
N ASN A 2 -34.83 9.49 -0.25
CA ASN A 2 -35.17 10.63 -1.12
C ASN A 2 -34.44 10.53 -2.48
N GLU A 3 -35.15 10.78 -3.58
CA GLU A 3 -34.68 10.67 -4.97
C GLU A 3 -33.40 11.46 -5.25
N LYS A 4 -33.23 12.62 -4.61
CA LYS A 4 -32.00 13.44 -4.69
C LYS A 4 -30.78 12.72 -4.12
N TYR A 5 -30.95 11.98 -3.02
CA TYR A 5 -29.87 11.19 -2.42
C TYR A 5 -29.51 9.97 -3.26
N LEU A 6 -30.50 9.32 -3.87
CA LEU A 6 -30.25 8.19 -4.76
C LEU A 6 -29.47 8.64 -6.01
N LYS A 7 -29.84 9.78 -6.59
CA LYS A 7 -29.12 10.38 -7.72
C LYS A 7 -27.66 10.70 -7.37
N LEU A 8 -27.43 11.41 -6.26
CA LEU A 8 -26.07 11.75 -5.82
C LEU A 8 -25.22 10.51 -5.53
N ARG A 9 -25.81 9.48 -4.90
CA ARG A 9 -25.12 8.21 -4.65
C ARG A 9 -24.67 7.56 -5.96
N THR A 10 -25.54 7.49 -6.96
CA THR A 10 -25.21 6.94 -8.28
C THR A 10 -24.09 7.74 -8.94
N GLU A 11 -24.14 9.07 -8.86
CA GLU A 11 -23.13 9.97 -9.44
C GLU A 11 -21.76 9.86 -8.76
N LEU A 12 -21.71 9.57 -7.45
CA LEU A 12 -20.46 9.37 -6.69
C LEU A 12 -19.94 7.92 -6.71
N THR A 13 -20.73 6.97 -7.22
CA THR A 13 -20.35 5.55 -7.27
C THR A 13 -19.02 5.30 -8.01
N PRO A 14 -18.72 5.96 -9.15
CA PRO A 14 -17.43 5.82 -9.80
C PRO A 14 -16.25 6.23 -8.91
N ILE A 15 -16.36 7.36 -8.21
CA ILE A 15 -15.33 7.87 -7.29
C ILE A 15 -15.13 6.88 -6.14
N ASN A 16 -16.22 6.45 -5.50
CA ASN A 16 -16.16 5.48 -4.40
C ASN A 16 -15.55 4.14 -4.85
N THR A 17 -15.85 3.69 -6.07
CA THR A 17 -15.25 2.48 -6.65
C THR A 17 -13.75 2.62 -6.80
N GLN A 18 -13.28 3.75 -7.33
CA GLN A 18 -11.84 3.98 -7.50
C GLN A 18 -11.12 4.12 -6.15
N ILE A 19 -11.76 4.73 -5.15
CA ILE A 19 -11.23 4.77 -3.78
C ILE A 19 -11.10 3.36 -3.21
N GLY A 20 -12.08 2.48 -3.42
CA GLY A 20 -12.00 1.08 -3.02
C GLY A 20 -10.80 0.35 -3.62
N ILE A 21 -10.49 0.61 -4.90
CA ILE A 21 -9.29 0.06 -5.56
C ILE A 21 -8.00 0.60 -4.91
N ILE A 22 -7.95 1.90 -4.60
CA ILE A 22 -6.81 2.50 -3.90
C ILE A 22 -6.61 1.88 -2.52
N VAL A 23 -7.68 1.66 -1.76
CA VAL A 23 -7.62 0.97 -0.46
C VAL A 23 -7.01 -0.41 -0.65
N GLN A 24 -7.47 -1.18 -1.63
CA GLN A 24 -6.95 -2.52 -1.90
C GLN A 24 -5.45 -2.50 -2.25
N PHE A 25 -5.01 -1.60 -3.14
CA PHE A 25 -3.60 -1.45 -3.48
C PHE A 25 -2.74 -0.97 -2.31
N SER A 26 -3.32 -0.17 -1.41
CA SER A 26 -2.65 0.26 -0.18
C SER A 26 -2.42 -0.92 0.76
N GLN A 27 -3.42 -1.81 0.91
CA GLN A 27 -3.29 -3.01 1.74
C GLN A 27 -2.25 -3.99 1.18
N GLN A 28 -2.21 -4.19 -0.14
CA GLN A 28 -1.17 -4.99 -0.80
C GLN A 28 0.22 -4.41 -0.54
N LEU A 29 0.36 -3.09 -0.65
CA LEU A 29 1.62 -2.41 -0.40
C LEU A 29 2.06 -2.54 1.07
N GLU A 30 1.14 -2.33 2.01
CA GLU A 30 1.40 -2.50 3.45
C GLU A 30 1.88 -3.92 3.76
N LEU A 31 1.23 -4.94 3.21
CA LEU A 31 1.62 -6.34 3.41
C LEU A 31 2.99 -6.63 2.79
N GLY A 32 3.24 -6.16 1.56
CA GLY A 32 4.51 -6.34 0.89
C GLY A 32 5.68 -5.70 1.65
N ILE A 33 5.49 -4.51 2.21
CA ILE A 33 6.52 -3.85 3.02
C ILE A 33 6.75 -4.60 4.33
N LYS A 34 5.67 -5.05 5.02
CA LYS A 34 5.81 -5.86 6.24
C LYS A 34 6.62 -7.13 5.97
N TYR A 35 6.36 -7.80 4.86
CA TYR A 35 7.09 -9.00 4.47
C TYR A 35 8.56 -8.68 4.13
N ALA A 36 8.83 -7.60 3.41
CA ALA A 36 10.20 -7.16 3.13
C ALA A 36 10.99 -6.83 4.40
N ILE A 37 10.37 -6.15 5.37
CA ILE A 37 11.00 -5.84 6.67
C ILE A 37 11.29 -7.13 7.45
N ALA A 38 10.35 -8.07 7.49
CA ALA A 38 10.55 -9.36 8.15
C ALA A 38 11.78 -10.11 7.59
N LEU A 39 11.89 -10.21 6.26
CA LEU A 39 13.04 -10.82 5.59
C LEU A 39 14.35 -10.08 5.90
N LEU A 40 14.33 -8.75 5.99
CA LEU A 40 15.51 -7.94 6.30
C LEU A 40 15.95 -8.07 7.76
N ALA A 41 15.01 -8.26 8.69
CA ALA A 41 15.31 -8.48 10.10
C ALA A 41 15.97 -9.85 10.34
N GLU A 42 15.53 -10.90 9.62
CA GLU A 42 16.17 -12.23 9.63
C GLU A 42 17.61 -12.17 9.09
N THR A 43 17.85 -11.44 8.00
CA THR A 43 19.20 -11.32 7.40
C THR A 43 20.19 -10.58 8.31
N ASN A 44 19.72 -9.60 9.09
CA ASN A 44 20.57 -8.74 9.90
C ASN A 44 20.85 -9.27 11.32
N SER A 45 20.47 -10.51 11.62
CA SER A 45 20.69 -11.12 12.94
C SER A 45 20.18 -10.22 14.08
N PHE A 46 18.91 -9.83 14.04
CA PHE A 46 18.27 -9.29 15.25
C PHE A 46 18.45 -10.33 16.35
N ASP A 47 19.03 -9.89 17.48
CA ASP A 47 19.47 -10.69 18.63
C ASP A 47 18.56 -11.90 18.90
N GLU A 48 19.16 -13.09 18.93
CA GLU A 48 18.60 -14.46 18.79
C GLU A 48 17.50 -14.86 19.81
N SER A 49 16.37 -14.17 19.83
CA SER A 49 15.15 -14.73 20.41
C SER A 49 13.98 -14.50 19.48
N ASP A 50 13.38 -15.60 19.00
CA ASP A 50 12.14 -15.60 18.21
C ASP A 50 11.06 -14.69 18.85
N SER A 51 11.05 -14.59 20.19
CA SER A 51 10.12 -13.72 20.93
C SER A 51 10.27 -12.22 20.62
N LYS A 52 11.49 -11.73 20.39
CA LYS A 52 11.73 -10.29 20.14
C LYS A 52 11.38 -9.91 18.70
N PHE A 53 11.62 -10.82 17.76
CA PHE A 53 11.13 -10.69 16.40
C PHE A 53 9.60 -10.72 16.35
N ASP A 54 8.96 -11.66 17.06
CA ASP A 54 7.50 -11.74 17.13
C ASP A 54 6.90 -10.48 17.75
N GLU A 55 7.50 -9.93 18.81
CA GLU A 55 7.07 -8.66 19.42
C GLU A 55 7.22 -7.45 18.47
N GLU A 56 8.32 -7.38 17.71
CA GLU A 56 8.53 -6.32 16.71
C GLU A 56 7.61 -6.49 15.48
N TYR A 57 7.36 -7.72 15.06
CA TYR A 57 6.43 -8.04 13.97
C TYR A 57 4.98 -7.72 14.36
N ASP A 58 4.56 -8.08 15.58
CA ASP A 58 3.28 -7.67 16.15
C ASP A 58 3.19 -6.15 16.27
N ALA A 59 4.30 -5.45 16.54
CA ALA A 59 4.33 -4.00 16.50
C ALA A 59 4.14 -3.46 15.06
N PHE A 60 4.73 -4.09 14.04
CA PHE A 60 4.53 -3.72 12.63
C PHE A 60 3.09 -3.89 12.18
N SER A 61 2.34 -4.84 12.73
CA SER A 61 0.90 -4.99 12.45
C SER A 61 0.11 -3.71 12.73
N LYS A 62 0.56 -2.90 13.70
CA LYS A 62 -0.04 -1.63 14.15
C LYS A 62 0.54 -0.40 13.46
N PHE A 63 1.55 -0.56 12.60
CA PHE A 63 2.19 0.57 11.94
C PHE A 63 1.35 1.05 10.76
N THR A 64 1.27 2.37 10.61
CA THR A 64 0.75 2.98 9.39
C THR A 64 1.71 2.73 8.24
N LEU A 65 1.21 2.74 7.00
CA LEU A 65 2.05 2.60 5.80
C LEU A 65 3.25 3.56 5.81
N GLY A 66 3.07 4.80 6.26
CA GLY A 66 4.17 5.77 6.39
C GLY A 66 5.27 5.34 7.37
N ARG A 67 4.92 4.72 8.51
CA ARG A 67 5.91 4.18 9.46
C ARG A 67 6.63 2.96 8.90
N LEU A 68 5.93 2.11 8.13
CA LEU A 68 6.51 0.96 7.45
C LEU A 68 7.53 1.39 6.38
N VAL A 69 7.21 2.41 5.57
CA VAL A 69 8.15 2.98 4.59
C VAL A 69 9.39 3.55 5.28
N GLY A 70 9.22 4.25 6.40
CA GLY A 70 10.34 4.74 7.20
C GLY A 70 11.26 3.63 7.70
N LYS A 71 10.69 2.51 8.17
CA LYS A 71 11.47 1.33 8.59
C LYS A 71 12.19 0.66 7.43
N LEU A 72 11.53 0.50 6.29
CA LEU A 72 12.15 -0.06 5.10
C LEU A 72 13.35 0.78 4.63
N LYS A 73 13.26 2.11 4.73
CA LYS A 73 14.35 3.05 4.41
C LYS A 73 15.58 2.84 5.31
N GLU A 74 15.38 2.59 6.60
CA GLU A 74 16.49 2.26 7.52
C GLU A 74 17.24 0.99 7.10
N CYS A 75 16.55 0.04 6.47
CA CYS A 75 17.13 -1.22 6.03
C CYS A 75 17.71 -1.20 4.60
N MET A 76 17.33 -0.21 3.77
CA MET A 76 17.76 -0.08 2.37
C MET A 76 18.79 1.03 2.22
N GLU A 77 20.06 0.75 2.54
CA GLU A 77 21.16 1.66 2.22
C GLU A 77 21.23 1.88 0.68
N ASN A 78 21.04 3.13 0.22
CA ASN A 78 21.23 3.60 -1.16
C ASN A 78 20.11 3.34 -2.20
N SER A 79 18.83 3.27 -1.83
CA SER A 79 17.70 3.18 -2.78
C SER A 79 16.79 4.41 -2.81
N ASP A 80 17.36 5.59 -3.07
CA ASP A 80 16.64 6.88 -3.01
C ASP A 80 15.40 6.93 -3.91
N HIS A 81 15.45 6.28 -5.09
CA HIS A 81 14.32 6.28 -6.02
C HIS A 81 13.14 5.43 -5.54
N ALA A 82 13.38 4.19 -5.06
CA ALA A 82 12.29 3.32 -4.60
C ALA A 82 11.61 3.88 -3.34
N VAL A 83 12.41 4.44 -2.43
CA VAL A 83 11.90 5.10 -1.22
C VAL A 83 11.07 6.33 -1.59
N SER A 84 11.51 7.14 -2.55
CA SER A 84 10.73 8.31 -3.02
C SER A 84 9.37 7.90 -3.59
N VAL A 85 9.32 6.83 -4.39
CA VAL A 85 8.05 6.32 -4.97
C VAL A 85 7.09 5.86 -3.86
N LEU A 86 7.61 5.20 -2.82
CA LEU A 86 6.82 4.75 -1.68
C LEU A 86 6.30 5.92 -0.83
N GLU A 87 7.14 6.92 -0.56
CA GLU A 87 6.75 8.12 0.17
C GLU A 87 5.65 8.90 -0.58
N ASP A 88 5.74 8.99 -1.90
CA ASP A 88 4.71 9.65 -2.71
C ASP A 88 3.41 8.84 -2.76
N ALA A 89 3.48 7.51 -2.84
CA ALA A 89 2.31 6.64 -2.72
C ALA A 89 1.60 6.82 -1.36
N VAL A 90 2.36 6.93 -0.27
CA VAL A 90 1.81 7.21 1.09
C VAL A 90 1.07 8.55 1.12
N LYS A 91 1.68 9.62 0.61
CA LYS A 91 1.07 10.95 0.59
C LYS A 91 -0.24 10.94 -0.20
N LYS A 92 -0.22 10.37 -1.41
CA LYS A 92 -1.39 10.27 -2.28
C LYS A 92 -2.52 9.47 -1.64
N ARG A 93 -2.20 8.31 -1.05
CA ARG A 93 -3.15 7.50 -0.29
C ARG A 93 -3.77 8.29 0.85
N ASN A 94 -2.95 8.95 1.68
CA ASN A 94 -3.44 9.63 2.87
C ASN A 94 -4.41 10.77 2.51
N TYR A 95 -4.05 11.58 1.52
CA TYR A 95 -4.95 12.61 1.01
C TYR A 95 -6.28 12.00 0.52
N ILE A 96 -6.22 10.92 -0.28
CA ILE A 96 -7.43 10.29 -0.84
C ILE A 96 -8.36 9.73 0.25
N ILE A 97 -7.79 9.13 1.29
CA ILE A 97 -8.56 8.50 2.37
C ILE A 97 -9.10 9.51 3.37
N HIS A 98 -8.37 10.59 3.66
CA HIS A 98 -8.68 11.47 4.78
C HIS A 98 -9.21 12.85 4.36
N GLU A 99 -8.77 13.39 3.22
CA GLU A 99 -8.93 14.82 2.88
C GLU A 99 -9.71 15.05 1.58
N LEU A 100 -9.69 14.10 0.63
CA LEU A 100 -10.27 14.28 -0.71
C LEU A 100 -11.72 14.77 -0.68
N PHE A 101 -12.58 14.18 0.16
CA PHE A 101 -13.99 14.55 0.20
C PHE A 101 -14.24 15.92 0.85
N SER A 102 -13.49 16.28 1.89
CA SER A 102 -13.63 17.59 2.53
C SER A 102 -13.13 18.70 1.61
N ASP A 103 -12.00 18.47 0.97
CA ASP A 103 -11.29 19.50 0.20
C ASP A 103 -11.95 19.73 -1.16
N ASN A 104 -12.71 18.75 -1.66
CA ASN A 104 -13.37 18.81 -2.97
C ASN A 104 -14.90 18.79 -2.85
N ALA A 105 -15.47 19.12 -1.68
CA ALA A 105 -16.92 19.04 -1.45
C ALA A 105 -17.75 19.81 -2.50
N GLU A 106 -17.28 21.01 -2.89
CA GLU A 106 -17.93 21.83 -3.93
C GLU A 106 -17.75 21.23 -5.33
N ALA A 107 -16.53 20.79 -5.67
CA ALA A 107 -16.24 20.16 -6.95
C ALA A 107 -17.05 18.87 -7.17
N LEU A 108 -17.26 18.09 -6.11
CA LEU A 108 -18.05 16.85 -6.17
C LEU A 108 -19.54 17.09 -6.48
N ALA A 109 -20.03 18.32 -6.25
CA ALA A 109 -21.41 18.69 -6.57
C ALA A 109 -21.65 18.86 -8.09
N THR A 110 -20.61 19.07 -8.89
CA THR A 110 -20.71 19.28 -10.33
C THR A 110 -20.19 18.07 -11.13
N PRO A 111 -20.72 17.81 -12.34
CA PRO A 111 -20.18 16.78 -13.22
C PRO A 111 -18.70 17.01 -13.57
N GLU A 112 -18.33 18.26 -13.83
CA GLU A 112 -16.96 18.66 -14.21
C GLU A 112 -15.98 18.43 -13.06
N GLY A 113 -16.31 18.88 -11.85
CA GLY A 113 -15.44 18.67 -10.68
C GLY A 113 -15.32 17.19 -10.29
N ARG A 114 -16.38 16.38 -10.48
CA ARG A 114 -16.26 14.91 -10.34
C ARG A 114 -15.32 14.29 -11.36
N LYS A 115 -15.26 14.82 -12.59
CA LYS A 115 -14.32 14.36 -13.61
C LYS A 115 -12.87 14.65 -13.21
N GLU A 116 -12.60 15.86 -12.73
CA GLU A 116 -11.28 16.27 -12.24
C GLU A 116 -10.83 15.40 -11.06
N VAL A 117 -11.72 15.14 -10.09
CA VAL A 117 -11.43 14.24 -8.96
C VAL A 117 -11.13 12.82 -9.45
N LEU A 118 -11.87 12.30 -10.44
CA LEU A 118 -11.60 10.99 -11.03
C LEU A 118 -10.25 10.92 -11.73
N GLU A 119 -9.85 11.97 -12.44
CA GLU A 119 -8.54 12.07 -13.09
C GLU A 119 -7.42 12.05 -12.05
N TYR A 120 -7.55 12.84 -10.97
CA TYR A 120 -6.61 12.82 -9.85
C TYR A 120 -6.47 11.42 -9.21
N ILE A 121 -7.60 10.73 -9.00
CA ILE A 121 -7.59 9.38 -8.44
C ILE A 121 -6.90 8.40 -9.40
N ALA A 122 -7.11 8.54 -10.71
CA ALA A 122 -6.46 7.69 -11.70
C ALA A 122 -4.92 7.87 -11.70
N GLU A 123 -4.43 9.10 -11.57
CA GLU A 123 -2.99 9.37 -11.41
C GLU A 123 -2.42 8.75 -10.13
N ALA A 124 -3.12 8.93 -9.01
CA ALA A 124 -2.72 8.33 -7.74
C ALA A 124 -2.64 6.79 -7.82
N ARG A 125 -3.56 6.16 -8.56
CA ARG A 125 -3.53 4.71 -8.78
C ARG A 125 -2.27 4.24 -9.51
N ILE A 126 -1.78 5.01 -10.48
CA ILE A 126 -0.55 4.68 -11.20
C ILE A 126 0.63 4.70 -10.21
N ILE A 127 0.72 5.74 -9.39
CA ILE A 127 1.78 5.86 -8.36
C ILE A 127 1.73 4.68 -7.37
N LEU A 128 0.53 4.31 -6.89
CA LEU A 128 0.36 3.17 -5.99
C LEU A 128 0.71 1.83 -6.66
N PHE A 129 0.41 1.68 -7.95
CA PHE A 129 0.77 0.49 -8.70
C PHE A 129 2.30 0.38 -8.84
N ASP A 130 2.98 1.48 -9.19
CA ASP A 130 4.43 1.52 -9.31
C ASP A 130 5.12 1.21 -7.97
N ALA A 131 4.58 1.73 -6.86
CA ALA A 131 5.04 1.40 -5.52
C ALA A 131 4.90 -0.10 -5.19
N ASN A 132 3.76 -0.72 -5.53
CA ASN A 132 3.56 -2.17 -5.36
C ASN A 132 4.54 -2.97 -6.20
N MET A 133 4.77 -2.57 -7.46
CA MET A 133 5.74 -3.22 -8.34
C MET A 133 7.17 -3.10 -7.81
N ALA A 134 7.55 -1.93 -7.26
CA ALA A 134 8.84 -1.74 -6.64
C ALA A 134 9.06 -2.73 -5.49
N ILE A 135 8.08 -2.85 -4.58
CA ILE A 135 8.13 -3.82 -3.46
C ILE A 135 8.15 -5.27 -3.94
N HIS A 136 7.29 -5.63 -4.89
CA HIS A 136 7.25 -6.98 -5.45
C HIS A 136 8.56 -7.36 -6.15
N SER A 137 9.30 -6.39 -6.70
CA SER A 137 10.58 -6.64 -7.36
C SER A 137 11.74 -6.91 -6.38
N ILE A 138 11.65 -6.42 -5.14
CA ILE A 138 12.68 -6.62 -4.11
C ILE A 138 12.46 -7.89 -3.31
N ILE A 139 11.21 -8.30 -3.08
CA ILE A 139 10.87 -9.46 -2.24
C ILE A 139 11.61 -10.75 -2.69
N PRO A 140 11.61 -11.15 -3.98
CA PRO A 140 12.32 -12.36 -4.40
C PRO A 140 13.84 -12.30 -4.15
N LYS A 141 14.44 -11.11 -4.19
CA LYS A 141 15.87 -10.93 -3.88
C LYS A 141 16.11 -11.13 -2.39
N LEU A 142 15.26 -10.54 -1.55
CA LEU A 142 15.32 -10.70 -0.09
C LEU A 142 15.07 -12.16 0.32
N MET A 143 14.12 -12.85 -0.30
CA MET A 143 13.88 -14.27 -0.05
C MET A 143 15.13 -15.12 -0.34
N LYS A 144 15.76 -14.92 -1.51
CA LYS A 144 16.99 -15.65 -1.87
C LYS A 144 18.14 -15.38 -0.90
N LEU A 145 18.27 -14.14 -0.40
CA LEU A 145 19.27 -13.79 0.61
C LEU A 145 19.05 -14.54 1.94
N ASN A 146 17.79 -14.82 2.30
CA ASN A 146 17.43 -15.63 3.46
C ASN A 146 17.35 -17.15 3.15
N GLY A 147 17.88 -17.60 2.01
CA GLY A 147 17.86 -19.02 1.64
C GLY A 147 16.49 -19.58 1.26
N LEU A 148 15.48 -18.73 1.08
CA LEU A 148 14.14 -19.11 0.63
C LEU A 148 14.08 -19.16 -0.90
N ASP A 149 13.28 -20.09 -1.42
CA ASP A 149 13.03 -20.23 -2.86
C ASP A 149 11.71 -19.51 -3.25
N PRO A 150 11.76 -18.41 -4.01
CA PRO A 150 10.57 -17.66 -4.43
C PRO A 150 9.59 -18.47 -5.28
N GLU A 151 10.08 -19.44 -6.06
CA GLU A 151 9.24 -20.25 -6.95
C GLU A 151 8.39 -21.27 -6.16
N LYS A 152 8.92 -21.77 -5.04
CA LYS A 152 8.16 -22.65 -4.13
C LYS A 152 7.06 -21.92 -3.37
N ALA A 153 7.36 -20.73 -2.85
CA ALA A 153 6.37 -19.94 -2.08
C ALA A 153 5.12 -19.57 -2.90
N HIS A 154 5.29 -19.34 -4.22
CA HIS A 154 4.17 -19.12 -5.13
C HIS A 154 3.25 -20.34 -5.28
N THR A 155 3.80 -21.54 -5.19
CA THR A 155 3.06 -22.81 -5.36
C THR A 155 2.27 -23.14 -4.09
N ASP A 156 2.89 -23.02 -2.91
CA ASP A 156 2.26 -23.35 -1.62
C ASP A 156 1.05 -22.44 -1.29
N THR A 157 1.07 -21.18 -1.73
CA THR A 157 -0.03 -20.24 -1.50
C THR A 157 -1.28 -20.58 -2.31
N TYR A 158 -1.12 -21.14 -3.52
CA TYR A 158 -2.25 -21.56 -4.35
C TYR A 158 -2.89 -22.87 -3.85
N ASP A 159 -2.08 -23.79 -3.33
CA ASP A 159 -2.57 -25.06 -2.79
C ASP A 159 -3.28 -24.89 -1.44
N ALA A 160 -2.91 -23.87 -0.64
CA ALA A 160 -3.56 -23.58 0.65
C ALA A 160 -4.95 -22.92 0.52
N ILE A 161 -5.32 -22.41 -0.66
CA ILE A 161 -6.61 -21.73 -0.93
C ILE A 161 -7.60 -22.69 -1.66
N ARG A 162 -7.26 -23.97 -1.78
CA ARG A 162 -8.07 -25.00 -2.44
C ARG A 162 -8.61 -26.02 -1.43
#